data_AF-A0A397VXJ6-F1
#
_entry.id   AF-A0A397VXJ6-F1
#
_cell.length_a   1.000
_cell.length_b   1.000
_cell.length_c   1.000
_cell.angle_alpha   90.00
_cell.angle_beta   90.00
_cell.angle_gamma   90.00
#
_symmetry.space_group_name_H-M   'P 1'
#
loop_
_entity.id
_entity.type
_entity.pdbx_description
1 polymer ?
#
loop_
_entity_poly.entity_id
_entity_poly.type
_entity_poly.pdbx_seq_one_letter_code
_entity_poly.pdbx_strand_id
1 'polypeptide(L)' 'NKFNMHSVCNGHDAWLLLTSLPNLPDLILSDFMMPYMNGHKLLNKIRSNAKTR' A
#
# COMPACT_ATOMS: atom_id res chain seq x y z
N ASN A 1 -11.25 -21.06 -1.14
CA ASN A 1 -10.91 -19.63 -1.26
C ASN A 1 -9.71 -19.31 -0.40
N LYS A 2 -8.56 -19.00 -1.00
CA LYS A 2 -7.34 -18.57 -0.30
C LYS A 2 -7.04 -17.13 -0.70
N PHE A 3 -6.73 -16.28 0.28
CA PHE A 3 -6.29 -14.91 0.05
C PHE A 3 -4.76 -14.85 0.13
N ASN A 4 -4.12 -14.12 -0.79
CA ASN A 4 -2.70 -13.80 -0.68
C ASN A 4 -2.57 -12.53 0.16
N MET A 5 -2.04 -12.67 1.37
CA MET A 5 -1.91 -11.57 2.33
C MET A 5 -0.47 -11.06 2.37
N HIS A 6 -0.34 -9.74 2.37
CA HIS A 6 0.91 -9.05 2.64
C HIS A 6 0.70 -8.05 3.78
N SER A 7 1.64 -7.98 4.72
CA SER A 7 1.55 -7.10 5.89
C SER A 7 2.82 -6.26 6.04
N VAL A 8 2.64 -4.99 6.34
CA VAL A 8 3.69 -3.98 6.57
C VAL A 8 3.24 -3.01 7.65
N CYS A 9 4.20 -2.37 8.34
CA CYS A 9 3.90 -1.58 9.55
C CYS A 9 3.91 -0.05 9.34
N ASN A 10 4.15 0.43 8.11
CA ASN A 10 4.12 1.86 7.78
C ASN A 10 3.86 2.10 6.29
N GLY A 11 3.51 3.33 5.92
CA GLY A 11 3.20 3.69 4.54
C GLY A 11 4.40 3.70 3.58
N HIS A 12 5.64 3.82 4.08
CA HIS A 12 6.83 3.78 3.23
C HIS A 12 7.08 2.36 2.72
N ASP A 13 7.05 1.37 3.61
CA ASP A 13 7.21 -0.04 3.25
C ASP A 13 6.05 -0.53 2.38
N ALA A 14 4.82 -0.07 2.66
CA ALA A 14 3.67 -0.33 1.82
C ALA A 14 3.88 0.15 0.38
N TRP A 15 4.45 1.35 0.21
CA TRP A 15 4.76 1.88 -1.12
C TRP A 15 5.82 1.05 -1.86
N LEU A 16 6.89 0.66 -1.17
CA LEU A 16 7.94 -0.19 -1.75
C LEU A 16 7.39 -1.57 -2.15
N LEU A 17 6.54 -2.16 -1.32
CA LEU A 17 5.88 -3.42 -1.63
C LEU A 17 5.00 -3.28 -2.87
N LEU A 18 4.06 -2.33 -2.89
CA LEU A 18 3.13 -2.14 -4.02
C LEU A 18 3.84 -1.87 -5.35
N THR A 19 4.98 -1.19 -5.32
CA THR A 19 5.77 -0.89 -6.53
C THR A 19 6.66 -2.05 -6.98
N SER A 20 7.03 -2.96 -6.08
CA SER A 20 7.84 -4.14 -6.40
C SER A 20 7.01 -5.36 -6.80
N LEU A 21 5.75 -5.44 -6.38
CA LEU A 21 4.87 -6.55 -6.73
C LEU A 21 4.60 -6.61 -8.25
N PRO A 22 4.55 -7.83 -8.83
CA PRO A 22 4.18 -8.02 -10.22
C PRO A 22 2.68 -7.77 -10.46
N ASN A 23 1.85 -8.09 -9.47
CA ASN A 23 0.40 -7.88 -9.47
C ASN A 23 0.01 -7.10 -8.22
N LEU A 24 -0.91 -6.14 -8.36
CA LEU A 24 -1.43 -5.40 -7.22
C LEU A 24 -2.39 -6.25 -6.39
N PRO A 25 -2.51 -5.99 -5.07
CA PRO A 25 -3.58 -6.54 -4.27
C PRO A 25 -4.93 -5.95 -4.68
N ASP A 26 -5.98 -6.77 -4.64
CA ASP A 26 -7.36 -6.35 -4.93
C ASP A 26 -7.93 -5.42 -3.84
N LEU A 27 -7.38 -5.47 -2.62
CA LEU A 27 -7.79 -4.68 -1.47
C LEU A 27 -6.59 -4.29 -0.61
N ILE A 28 -6.53 -3.03 -0.22
CA ILE A 28 -5.54 -2.50 0.72
C ILE A 28 -6.28 -2.00 1.96
N LEU A 29 -5.92 -2.55 3.13
CA LEU A 29 -6.36 -2.06 4.43
C LEU A 29 -5.18 -1.31 5.06
N SER A 30 -5.36 -0.02 5.32
CA SER A 30 -4.33 0.85 5.90
C SER A 30 -4.92 1.63 7.07
N ASP A 31 -4.17 1.70 8.18
CA ASP A 31 -4.46 2.67 9.24
C ASP A 31 -4.22 4.09 8.73
N PHE A 32 -4.94 5.06 9.28
CA PHE A 32 -4.70 6.47 9.05
C PHE A 32 -3.42 6.93 9.75
N MET A 33 -3.20 6.53 11.00
CA MET A 33 -2.05 6.94 11.81
C MET A 33 -0.94 5.87 11.73
N MET A 34 0.16 6.20 11.05
CA MET A 34 1.34 5.35 10.95
C MET A 34 2.63 6.18 11.06
N PRO A 35 3.73 5.61 11.59
CA PRO A 35 5.02 6.29 11.65
C PRO A 35 5.60 6.51 10.25
N TYR A 36 6.46 7.53 10.09
CA TYR A 36 7.14 7.93 8.85
C TYR A 36 6.22 8.40 7.71
N MET A 37 5.32 7.54 7.24
CA MET A 37 4.29 7.83 6.25
C MET A 37 2.95 7.33 6.74
N ASN A 38 2.02 8.26 6.91
CA ASN A 38 0.64 7.98 7.33
C ASN A 38 -0.22 7.47 6.17
N GLY A 39 -1.41 6.94 6.48
CA GLY A 39 -2.31 6.33 5.49
C GLY A 39 -2.79 7.31 4.42
N HIS A 40 -3.00 8.58 4.77
CA HIS A 40 -3.40 9.60 3.81
C HIS A 40 -2.31 9.89 2.76
N LYS A 41 -1.05 10.02 3.18
CA LYS A 41 0.09 10.20 2.26
C LYS A 41 0.25 8.98 1.35
N LEU A 42 0.10 7.77 1.90
CA LEU A 42 0.11 6.53 1.12
C LEU A 42 -1.02 6.50 0.08
N LEU A 43 -2.25 6.80 0.49
CA LEU A 43 -3.42 6.84 -0.40
C LEU A 43 -3.21 7.81 -1.57
N ASN A 44 -2.68 9.00 -1.30
CA ASN A 44 -2.38 9.98 -2.34
C ASN A 44 -1.33 9.46 -3.32
N LYS A 45 -0.27 8.81 -2.83
CA LYS A 45 0.74 8.19 -3.70
C LYS A 45 0.13 7.10 -4.60
N ILE A 46 -0.66 6.20 -4.03
CA ILE A 46 -1.37 5.13 -4.76
C ILE A 46 -2.21 5.73 -5.89
N ARG A 47 -3.08 6.70 -5.58
CA ARG A 47 -3.96 7.32 -6.58
C ARG A 47 -3.24 8.15 -7.63
N SER A 48 -2.06 8.69 -7.31
CA SER A 48 -1.28 9.54 -8.21
C SER A 48 -0.41 8.76 -9.21
N ASN A 49 -0.23 7.45 -9.03
CA ASN A 49 0.65 6.64 -9.89
C ASN A 49 -0.17 5.66 -10.72
N ALA A 50 -0.02 5.72 -12.05
CA ALA A 50 -0.74 4.86 -12.98
C ALA A 50 -0.53 3.35 -12.75
N LYS A 51 0.62 2.95 -12.18
CA LYS A 51 0.90 1.55 -11.84
C LYS A 51 0.07 1.07 -10.66
N THR A 52 -0.32 1.95 -9.74
CA THR A 52 -0.97 1.59 -8.47
C THR A 52 -2.37 2.20 -8.31
N ARG A 53 -2.87 2.89 -9.35
CA ARG A 53 -4.21 3.49 -9.36
C ARG A 53 -5.32 2.45 -9.44
#